data_AF-A0A538DUM3-F1
#
_entry.id   AF-A0A538DUM3-F1
#
_cell.length_a   1.000
_cell.length_b   1.000
_cell.length_c   1.000
_cell.angle_alpha   90.00
_cell.angle_beta   90.00
_cell.angle_gamma   90.00
#
_symmetry.space_group_name_H-M   'P 1'
#
loop_
_entity.id
_entity.type
_entity.pdbx_description
1 polymer ?
#
loop_
_entity_poly.entity_id
_entity_poly.type
_entity_poly.pdbx_seq_one_letter_code
_entity_poly.pdbx_strand_id
1 'polypeptide(L)'
;MAEAAGALRPVAIPNRIPARLRTRRRFGLGARVSFVLFALLVLYGPLILLAVFSFNRSEIISLPWSGFTTTYYHEALGNPDLRNSILNSTIVALIVAPLCVVIGTLMAFALTRFRF
;
A
#
# COMPACT_ATOMS: atom_id res chain seq x y z
N MET A 1 71.62 -32.61 -5.76
CA MET A 1 70.35 -31.92 -6.09
C MET A 1 69.26 -32.34 -5.09
N ALA A 2 69.39 -31.96 -3.81
CA ALA A 2 68.55 -32.47 -2.72
C ALA A 2 68.29 -31.40 -1.63
N GLU A 3 67.99 -30.14 -2.01
CA GLU A 3 67.89 -29.03 -1.05
C GLU A 3 66.71 -28.06 -1.31
N ALA A 4 65.57 -28.57 -1.81
CA ALA A 4 64.42 -27.69 -2.08
C ALA A 4 63.06 -28.28 -1.67
N ALA A 5 63.02 -29.17 -0.67
CA ALA A 5 61.77 -29.77 -0.17
C ALA A 5 61.49 -29.46 1.32
N GLY A 6 62.10 -28.39 1.85
CA GLY A 6 62.09 -28.07 3.29
C GLY A 6 61.24 -26.86 3.71
N ALA A 7 60.43 -26.26 2.85
CA ALA A 7 59.88 -24.91 3.11
C ALA A 7 58.38 -24.70 2.87
N LEU A 8 57.56 -25.75 2.80
CA LEU A 8 56.10 -25.59 2.86
C LEU A 8 55.60 -26.05 4.22
N ARG A 9 55.80 -25.21 5.23
CA ARG A 9 55.08 -25.38 6.50
C ARG A 9 53.59 -25.27 6.19
N PRO A 10 52.74 -26.22 6.59
CA PRO A 10 51.31 -26.06 6.41
C PRO A 10 50.90 -24.79 7.16
N VAL A 11 50.49 -23.76 6.42
CA VAL A 11 49.83 -22.59 6.99
C VAL A 11 48.56 -23.11 7.64
N ALA A 12 48.59 -23.24 8.96
CA ALA A 12 47.40 -23.53 9.73
C ALA A 12 46.49 -22.31 9.63
N ILE A 13 45.60 -22.31 8.64
CA ILE A 13 44.55 -21.29 8.53
C ILE A 13 43.69 -21.46 9.78
N PRO A 14 43.68 -20.50 10.72
CA PRO A 14 42.85 -20.61 11.89
C PRO A 14 41.40 -20.58 11.41
N ASN A 15 40.71 -21.71 11.51
CA ASN A 15 39.30 -21.82 11.18
C ASN A 15 38.46 -21.18 12.29
N ARG A 16 38.57 -19.85 12.41
CA ARG A 16 37.76 -19.01 13.29
C ARG A 16 37.04 -18.01 12.43
N ILE A 17 36.09 -18.48 11.61
CA ILE A 17 34.98 -17.64 11.21
C ILE A 17 33.98 -17.71 12.38
N PRO A 18 33.89 -16.70 13.27
CA PRO A 18 32.81 -16.66 14.23
C PRO A 18 31.50 -16.43 13.45
N ALA A 19 30.79 -17.52 13.15
CA ALA A 19 29.43 -17.48 12.61
C ALA A 19 28.47 -17.00 13.71
N ARG A 20 28.52 -15.72 14.08
CA ARG A 20 27.61 -15.11 15.05
C ARG A 20 27.21 -13.71 14.65
N LEU A 21 26.42 -13.61 13.59
CA LEU A 21 25.48 -12.51 13.41
C LEU A 21 24.11 -13.08 13.00
N ARG A 22 23.57 -13.98 13.81
CA ARG A 22 22.13 -14.26 13.75
C ARG A 22 21.42 -13.22 14.62
N THR A 23 21.43 -11.96 14.18
CA THR A 23 20.51 -10.96 14.71
C THR A 23 19.12 -11.32 14.20
N ARG A 24 18.51 -12.33 14.82
CA ARG A 24 17.08 -12.60 14.71
C ARG A 24 16.38 -11.50 15.51
N ARG A 25 16.39 -10.27 14.98
CA ARG A 25 15.45 -9.23 15.41
C ARG A 25 14.10 -9.67 14.87
N ARG A 26 13.48 -10.61 15.56
CA ARG A 26 12.08 -10.98 15.34
C ARG A 26 11.32 -9.72 15.72
N PHE A 27 10.92 -8.90 14.75
CA PHE A 27 9.83 -7.98 14.97
C PHE A 27 8.69 -8.84 15.53
N GLY A 28 8.37 -8.65 16.80
CA GLY A 28 7.30 -9.38 17.46
C GLY A 28 6.01 -9.17 16.66
N LEU A 29 5.10 -10.14 16.69
CA LEU A 29 3.81 -10.02 16.02
C LEU A 29 3.12 -8.69 16.39
N GLY A 30 3.24 -8.28 17.67
CA GLY A 30 2.78 -6.98 18.15
C GLY A 30 3.37 -5.78 17.39
N ALA A 31 4.69 -5.73 17.18
CA ALA A 31 5.31 -4.62 16.46
C ALA A 31 4.86 -4.53 15.00
N ARG A 32 4.58 -5.67 14.35
CA ARG A 32 4.02 -5.71 12.99
C ARG A 32 2.58 -5.22 12.95
N VAL A 33 1.76 -5.71 13.88
CA VAL A 33 0.35 -5.31 13.98
C VAL A 33 0.24 -3.83 14.31
N SER A 34 1.03 -3.32 15.27
CA SER A 34 1.06 -1.90 15.61
C SER A 34 1.46 -1.03 14.42
N PHE A 35 2.43 -1.46 13.62
CA PHE A 35 2.82 -0.75 12.40
C PHE A 35 1.67 -0.69 11.38
N VAL A 36 0.99 -1.81 11.14
CA VAL A 36 -0.16 -1.86 10.22
C VAL A 36 -1.30 -0.97 10.73
N LEU A 37 -1.63 -1.03 12.02
CA LEU A 37 -2.67 -0.20 12.61
C LEU A 37 -2.34 1.29 12.50
N PHE A 38 -1.09 1.68 12.75
CA PHE A 38 -0.65 3.06 12.60
C PHE A 38 -0.77 3.53 11.13
N ALA A 39 -0.33 2.70 10.18
CA ALA A 39 -0.44 3.00 8.76
C ALA A 39 -1.91 3.18 8.32
N LEU A 40 -2.80 2.29 8.77
CA LEU A 40 -4.24 2.40 8.51
C LEU A 40 -4.82 3.66 9.15
N LEU A 41 -4.43 3.99 10.38
CA LEU A 41 -4.94 5.18 11.06
C LEU A 41 -4.51 6.46 10.34
N VAL A 42 -3.28 6.54 9.84
CA VAL A 42 -2.83 7.69 9.04
C VAL A 42 -3.57 7.77 7.70
N LEU A 43 -3.81 6.64 7.03
CA LEU A 43 -4.48 6.60 5.73
C LEU A 43 -5.99 6.91 5.85
N TYR A 44 -6.66 6.30 6.83
CA TYR A 44 -8.12 6.39 7.01
C TYR A 44 -8.55 7.47 8.00
N GLY A 45 -7.66 7.95 8.87
CA GLY A 45 -7.92 9.05 9.80
C GLY A 45 -8.55 10.28 9.15
N PRO A 46 -7.99 10.83 8.05
CA PRO A 46 -8.61 11.97 7.36
C PRO A 46 -9.96 11.61 6.72
N LEU A 47 -10.17 10.36 6.28
CA LEU A 47 -11.46 9.92 5.75
C LEU A 47 -12.53 9.84 6.85
N ILE A 48 -12.17 9.38 8.04
CA ILE A 48 -13.07 9.36 9.21
C ILE A 48 -13.42 10.78 9.61
N LEU A 49 -12.42 11.67 9.65
CA LEU A 49 -12.63 13.08 9.97
C LEU A 49 -13.58 13.73 8.94
N LEU A 50 -13.35 13.51 7.65
CA LEU A 50 -14.23 13.95 6.58
C LEU A 50 -15.65 13.39 6.73
N ALA A 51 -15.79 12.10 7.05
CA ALA A 51 -17.09 11.48 7.27
C ALA A 51 -17.84 12.12 8.45
N VAL A 52 -17.16 12.34 9.58
CA VAL A 52 -17.73 13.02 10.76
C VAL A 52 -18.14 14.45 10.42
N PHE A 53 -17.30 15.19 9.70
CA PHE A 53 -17.62 16.55 9.26
C PHE A 53 -18.73 16.59 8.20
N SER A 54 -18.90 15.55 7.40
CA SER A 54 -19.98 15.48 6.40
C SER A 54 -21.39 15.47 7.01
N PHE A 55 -21.50 15.17 8.31
CA PHE A 55 -22.74 15.27 9.08
C PHE A 55 -22.90 16.59 9.84
N ASN A 56 -21.97 17.53 9.68
CA ASN A 56 -22.02 18.84 10.33
C ASN A 56 -22.89 19.81 9.52
N ARG A 57 -23.77 20.55 10.20
CA ARG A 57 -24.68 21.56 9.61
C ARG A 57 -23.97 22.79 9.03
N SER A 58 -22.70 23.02 9.34
CA SER A 58 -21.95 24.18 8.84
C SER A 58 -21.19 23.86 7.54
N GLU A 59 -21.42 24.66 6.49
CA GLU A 59 -20.69 24.65 5.21
C GLU A 59 -19.20 25.03 5.35
N ILE A 60 -18.83 25.57 6.50
CA ILE A 60 -17.49 26.03 6.86
C ILE A 60 -17.06 25.27 8.10
N ILE A 61 -15.80 24.82 8.13
CA ILE A 61 -15.15 24.25 9.33
C ILE A 61 -15.04 25.37 10.37
N SER A 62 -16.14 25.65 11.09
CA SER A 62 -16.21 26.65 12.14
C SER A 62 -16.81 26.03 13.41
N LEU A 63 -16.09 26.22 14.52
CA LEU A 63 -16.50 25.82 15.87
C LEU A 63 -17.49 26.88 16.37
N PRO A 64 -18.80 26.65 16.26
CA PRO A 64 -19.56 25.82 17.20
C PRO A 64 -20.28 24.63 16.52
N TRP A 65 -20.41 23.49 17.22
CA TRP A 65 -21.16 22.33 16.73
C TRP A 65 -22.64 22.70 16.52
N SER A 66 -23.02 23.00 15.27
CA SER A 66 -24.36 23.45 14.85
C SER A 66 -25.40 22.30 14.79
N GLY A 67 -24.99 21.07 15.14
CA GLY A 67 -25.85 19.88 15.19
C GLY A 67 -25.69 18.95 13.98
N PHE A 68 -26.35 17.80 14.06
CA PHE A 68 -26.35 16.77 13.02
C PHE A 68 -27.25 17.19 11.84
N THR A 69 -26.76 17.07 10.61
CA THR A 69 -27.56 17.28 9.39
C THR A 69 -27.30 16.19 8.35
N THR A 70 -28.33 15.89 7.57
CA THR A 70 -28.26 15.03 6.37
C THR A 70 -28.79 15.73 5.13
N THR A 71 -29.08 17.03 5.22
CA THR A 71 -29.68 17.83 4.14
C THR A 71 -28.83 17.83 2.88
N TYR A 72 -27.50 17.94 3.00
CA TYR A 72 -26.57 17.91 1.87
C TYR A 72 -26.62 16.62 1.05
N TYR A 73 -26.88 15.47 1.69
CA TYR A 73 -27.05 14.21 0.97
C TYR A 73 -28.35 14.22 0.17
N HIS A 74 -29.42 14.80 0.72
CA HIS A 74 -30.70 14.91 0.03
C HIS A 74 -30.63 15.89 -1.15
N GLU A 75 -29.97 17.03 -0.98
CA GLU A 75 -29.72 18.00 -2.06
C GLU A 75 -28.80 17.41 -3.14
N ALA A 76 -27.74 16.70 -2.76
CA ALA A 76 -26.86 16.03 -3.71
C ALA A 76 -27.57 14.97 -4.56
N LEU A 77 -28.50 14.21 -3.95
CA LEU A 77 -29.34 13.24 -4.66
C LEU A 77 -30.41 13.91 -5.53
N GLY A 78 -30.90 15.09 -5.15
CA GLY A 78 -31.84 15.87 -5.97
C GLY A 78 -31.16 16.55 -7.17
N ASN A 79 -29.84 16.72 -7.14
CA ASN A 79 -29.11 17.43 -8.18
C ASN A 79 -28.92 16.55 -9.44
N PRO A 80 -29.52 16.92 -10.60
CA PRO A 80 -29.43 16.13 -11.82
C PRO A 80 -28.01 16.05 -12.38
N ASP A 81 -27.19 17.10 -12.21
CA ASP A 81 -25.81 17.13 -12.72
C ASP A 81 -24.91 16.16 -11.96
N LEU A 82 -25.05 16.08 -10.63
CA LEU A 82 -24.35 15.09 -9.82
C LEU A 82 -24.74 13.67 -10.23
N ARG A 83 -26.05 13.39 -10.37
CA ARG A 83 -26.53 12.08 -10.81
C ARG A 83 -26.00 11.69 -12.19
N ASN A 84 -26.04 12.62 -13.14
CA ASN A 84 -25.53 12.39 -14.49
C ASN A 84 -24.02 12.13 -14.49
N SER A 85 -23.26 12.83 -13.64
CA SER A 85 -21.82 12.64 -13.49
C SER A 85 -21.46 11.26 -12.92
N ILE A 86 -22.22 10.80 -11.92
CA ILE A 86 -22.06 9.44 -11.35
C ILE A 86 -22.39 8.38 -12.41
N LEU A 87 -23.47 8.56 -13.17
CA LEU A 87 -23.84 7.62 -14.23
C LEU A 87 -22.79 7.57 -15.34
N ASN A 88 -22.32 8.73 -15.80
CA ASN A 88 -21.31 8.80 -16.84
C ASN A 88 -20.00 8.13 -16.42
N SER A 89 -19.50 8.44 -15.22
CA SER A 89 -18.28 7.80 -14.70
C SER A 89 -18.44 6.29 -14.50
N THR A 90 -19.62 5.83 -14.06
CA THR A 90 -19.92 4.40 -13.93
C THR A 90 -19.91 3.69 -15.27
N ILE A 91 -20.53 4.26 -16.30
CA ILE A 91 -20.54 3.71 -17.66
C ILE A 91 -19.11 3.61 -18.20
N VAL A 92 -18.32 4.67 -18.05
CA VAL A 92 -16.91 4.69 -18.46
C VAL A 92 -16.12 3.60 -17.70
N ALA A 93 -16.28 3.48 -16.38
CA ALA A 93 -15.59 2.47 -15.59
C ALA A 93 -15.94 1.05 -16.02
N LEU A 94 -17.22 0.77 -16.31
CA LEU A 94 -17.68 -0.55 -16.75
C LEU A 94 -17.12 -0.97 -18.11
N ILE A 95 -16.82 -0.02 -19.00
CA ILE A 95 -16.23 -0.31 -20.31
C ILE A 95 -14.70 -0.39 -20.22
N VAL A 96 -14.09 0.57 -19.53
CA VAL A 96 -12.63 0.70 -19.46
C VAL A 96 -12.00 -0.39 -18.60
N ALA A 97 -12.60 -0.76 -17.46
CA ALA A 97 -12.06 -1.78 -16.58
C ALA A 97 -11.85 -3.14 -17.26
N PRO A 98 -12.84 -3.75 -17.94
CA PRO A 98 -12.63 -5.04 -18.62
C PRO A 98 -11.67 -4.93 -19.79
N LEU A 99 -11.69 -3.83 -20.56
CA LEU A 99 -10.72 -3.62 -21.63
C LEU A 99 -9.29 -3.58 -21.09
N CYS A 100 -9.08 -2.88 -19.98
CA CYS A 100 -7.78 -2.79 -19.33
C CYS A 100 -7.32 -4.16 -18.80
N VAL A 101 -8.24 -4.95 -18.22
CA VAL A 101 -7.95 -6.32 -17.77
C VAL A 101 -7.57 -7.23 -18.94
N VAL A 102 -8.32 -7.19 -20.05
CA VAL A 102 -8.04 -8.03 -21.22
C VAL A 102 -6.69 -7.66 -21.83
N ILE A 103 -6.45 -6.38 -22.10
CA ILE A 103 -5.19 -5.89 -22.67
C ILE A 103 -4.01 -6.19 -21.74
N GLY A 104 -4.15 -5.89 -20.44
CA GLY A 104 -3.12 -6.16 -19.44
C GLY A 104 -2.79 -7.65 -19.31
N THR A 105 -3.80 -8.51 -19.37
CA THR A 105 -3.60 -9.98 -19.32
C THR A 105 -2.90 -10.47 -20.58
N LEU A 106 -3.31 -10.01 -21.77
CA LEU A 106 -2.66 -10.35 -23.04
C LEU A 106 -1.19 -9.88 -23.06
N MET A 107 -0.92 -8.67 -22.56
CA MET A 107 0.43 -8.12 -22.47
C MET A 107 1.32 -8.93 -21.50
N ALA A 108 0.80 -9.27 -20.32
CA ALA A 108 1.50 -10.12 -19.36
C ALA A 108 1.81 -11.52 -19.94
N PHE A 109 0.87 -12.08 -20.71
CA PHE A 109 1.07 -13.35 -21.40
C PHE A 109 2.14 -13.25 -22.50
N ALA A 110 2.14 -12.19 -23.30
CA ALA A 110 3.16 -11.96 -24.31
C ALA A 110 4.56 -11.81 -23.68
N LEU A 111 4.70 -10.98 -22.65
CA LEU A 111 5.97 -10.74 -21.96
C LEU A 111 6.55 -12.00 -21.30
N THR A 112 5.69 -12.91 -20.80
CA THR A 112 6.14 -14.15 -20.17
C THR A 112 6.52 -15.22 -21.18
N ARG A 113 5.91 -15.24 -22.36
CA ARG A 113 6.18 -16.24 -23.41
C ARG A 113 7.30 -15.82 -24.36
N PHE A 114 7.41 -14.55 -24.71
CA PHE A 114 8.48 -14.02 -25.55
C PHE A 114 9.66 -13.60 -24.66
N ARG A 115 10.68 -14.46 -24.60
CA ARG A 115 12.01 -14.09 -24.11
C ARG A 115 12.68 -13.25 -25.19
N PHE A 116 12.66 -11.93 -25.02
CA PHE A 116 13.54 -11.01 -25.75
C PHE A 116 14.99 -11.27 -25.36
#